data_AF-A0A2V8HUZ3-F1
#
_entry.id   AF-A0A2V8HUZ3-F1
#
_cell.length_a   1.000
_cell.length_b   1.000
_cell.length_c   1.000
_cell.angle_alpha   90.00
_cell.angle_beta   90.00
_cell.angle_gamma   90.00
#
_symmetry.space_group_name_H-M   'P 1'
#
loop_
_entity.id
_entity.type
_entity.pdbx_description
1 polymer ?
#
loop_
_entity_poly.entity_id
_entity_poly.type
_entity_poly.pdbx_seq_one_letter_code
_entity_poly.pdbx_strand_id
1 'polypeptide(L)'
;MKRLIILVTVLAAGALSIAAAGYQQPSQGLPAAALAATQIEKVKDNLYMITGADPTDRNSFSGGNTGVFITDNGVVVVDTKLAGWGQVILDKIKTVTNKPVTTIINTHTHGDHTGSNEAFGGTVEFVAHENTKANMEKMDAFKGDKARFLPKKTFKDKMSIGSGKNRIDLYYFGRG
;
A
#
# COMPACT_ATOMS: atom_id res chain seq x y z
N MET A 1 22.50 38.22 -15.83
CA MET A 1 21.83 37.22 -16.69
C MET A 1 21.91 35.79 -16.14
N LYS A 2 23.08 35.24 -15.81
CA LYS A 2 23.22 33.84 -15.32
C LYS A 2 22.55 33.54 -13.96
N ARG A 3 22.46 34.51 -13.05
CA ARG A 3 21.81 34.35 -11.73
C ARG A 3 20.28 34.34 -11.80
N LEU A 4 19.69 34.99 -12.81
CA LEU A 4 18.24 35.02 -13.00
C LEU A 4 17.72 33.67 -13.54
N ILE A 5 18.52 33.01 -14.38
CA ILE A 5 18.19 31.71 -14.99
C ILE A 5 18.15 30.60 -13.92
N ILE A 6 19.08 30.62 -12.95
CA ILE A 6 19.14 29.64 -11.85
C ILE A 6 17.93 29.78 -10.91
N LEU A 7 17.50 31.00 -10.62
CA LEU A 7 16.33 31.24 -9.75
C LEU A 7 15.03 30.74 -10.41
N VAL A 8 14.89 30.94 -11.72
CA VAL A 8 13.73 30.45 -12.49
C VAL A 8 13.71 28.93 -12.58
N THR A 9 14.88 28.27 -12.67
CA THR A 9 14.94 26.79 -12.69
C THR A 9 14.62 26.16 -11.33
N VAL A 10 15.05 26.76 -10.22
CA VAL A 10 14.71 26.28 -8.86
C VAL A 10 13.22 26.49 -8.55
N LEU A 11 12.63 27.62 -8.98
CA LEU A 11 11.20 27.86 -8.84
C LEU A 11 10.34 26.94 -9.72
N ALA A 12 10.79 26.63 -10.95
CA ALA A 12 10.11 25.68 -11.83
C ALA A 12 10.18 24.24 -11.28
N ALA A 13 11.31 23.82 -10.70
CA ALA A 13 11.43 22.52 -10.03
C ALA A 13 10.59 22.45 -8.73
N GLY A 14 10.52 23.54 -7.98
CA GLY A 14 9.63 23.67 -6.82
C GLY A 14 8.14 23.58 -7.20
N ALA A 15 7.73 24.22 -8.30
CA ALA A 15 6.37 24.16 -8.81
C ALA A 15 6.01 22.76 -9.38
N LEU A 16 6.95 22.05 -10.02
CA LEU A 16 6.73 20.65 -10.43
C LEU A 16 6.63 19.69 -9.24
N SER A 17 7.25 20.00 -8.11
CA SER A 17 7.22 19.15 -6.90
C SER A 17 5.87 19.21 -6.16
N ILE A 18 5.11 20.30 -6.32
CA ILE A 18 3.79 20.46 -5.70
C ILE A 18 2.70 19.71 -6.50
N ALA A 19 2.91 19.45 -7.80
CA ALA A 19 1.97 18.68 -8.62
C ALA A 19 1.96 17.16 -8.31
N ALA A 20 2.96 16.65 -7.58
CA ALA A 20 2.98 15.24 -7.13
C ALA A 20 2.24 15.01 -5.79
N ALA A 21 1.87 16.08 -5.09
CA ALA A 21 1.08 16.03 -3.86
C ALA A 21 -0.41 16.24 -4.19
N GLY A 22 -1.07 15.26 -4.79
CA GLY A 22 -2.46 15.52 -5.23
C GLY A 22 -3.28 14.39 -5.82
N TYR A 23 -2.86 13.12 -5.74
CA TYR A 23 -3.82 12.02 -5.80
C TYR A 23 -4.26 11.64 -4.37
N GLN A 24 -4.54 12.64 -3.54
CA GLN A 24 -5.37 12.42 -2.36
C GLN A 24 -6.81 12.43 -2.84
N GLN A 25 -7.31 11.27 -3.26
CA GLN A 25 -8.75 11.07 -3.25
C GLN A 25 -9.20 11.28 -1.79
N PRO A 26 -10.05 12.27 -1.50
CA PRO A 26 -10.65 12.37 -0.18
C PRO A 26 -11.35 11.04 0.11
N SER A 27 -11.29 10.54 1.34
CA SER A 27 -12.09 9.39 1.81
C SER A 27 -13.60 9.68 1.84
N GLN A 28 -14.07 10.68 1.09
CA GLN A 28 -15.44 11.13 1.02
C GLN A 28 -16.29 10.05 0.36
N GLY A 29 -17.09 9.36 1.17
CA GLY A 29 -18.03 8.33 0.73
C GLY A 29 -17.90 6.98 1.44
N LEU A 30 -16.86 6.76 2.25
CA LEU A 30 -16.74 5.52 3.03
C LEU A 30 -17.76 5.48 4.18
N PRO A 31 -18.41 4.33 4.45
CA PRO A 31 -19.38 4.21 5.53
C PRO A 31 -18.78 4.52 6.91
N ALA A 32 -19.51 5.27 7.73
CA ALA A 32 -19.05 5.63 9.08
C ALA A 32 -18.76 4.40 9.96
N ALA A 33 -19.60 3.36 9.86
CA ALA A 33 -19.39 2.10 10.56
C ALA A 33 -18.09 1.41 10.12
N ALA A 34 -17.77 1.42 8.83
CA ALA A 34 -16.53 0.86 8.31
C ALA A 34 -15.29 1.63 8.79
N LEU A 35 -15.37 2.97 8.82
CA LEU A 35 -14.30 3.82 9.36
C LEU A 35 -14.09 3.58 10.85
N ALA A 36 -15.19 3.42 11.61
CA ALA A 36 -15.14 3.12 13.04
C ALA A 36 -14.54 1.73 13.32
N ALA A 37 -14.82 0.74 12.48
CA ALA A 37 -14.24 -0.61 12.60
C ALA A 37 -12.78 -0.69 12.14
N THR A 38 -12.31 0.26 11.33
CA THR A 38 -10.94 0.29 10.78
C THR A 38 -10.01 1.02 11.74
N GLN A 39 -9.41 0.28 12.68
CA GLN A 39 -8.47 0.80 13.67
C GLN A 39 -7.05 0.31 13.40
N ILE A 40 -6.05 1.02 13.93
CA ILE A 40 -4.66 0.55 13.92
C ILE A 40 -4.28 0.09 15.31
N GLU A 41 -3.90 -1.17 15.42
CA GLU A 41 -3.61 -1.84 16.69
C GLU A 41 -2.18 -2.33 16.69
N LYS A 42 -1.49 -2.14 17.82
CA LYS A 42 -0.14 -2.66 17.99
C LYS A 42 -0.20 -4.16 18.28
N VAL A 43 0.44 -4.96 17.44
CA VAL A 43 0.56 -6.41 17.65
C VAL A 43 1.76 -6.71 18.53
N LYS A 44 2.94 -6.23 18.13
CA LYS A 44 4.21 -6.39 18.88
C LYS A 44 5.28 -5.47 18.32
N ASP A 45 6.15 -4.90 19.16
CA ASP A 45 7.33 -4.16 18.73
C ASP A 45 7.04 -3.11 17.63
N ASN A 46 7.49 -3.38 16.40
CA ASN A 46 7.34 -2.57 15.19
C ASN A 46 6.27 -3.11 14.22
N LEU A 47 5.42 -4.04 14.68
CA LEU A 47 4.32 -4.66 13.94
C LEU A 47 2.96 -4.17 14.46
N TYR A 48 2.14 -3.72 13.53
CA TYR A 48 0.78 -3.24 13.73
C TYR A 48 -0.16 -3.92 12.73
N MET A 49 -1.45 -3.90 13.06
CA MET A 49 -2.53 -4.37 12.20
C MET A 49 -3.54 -3.25 12.03
N ILE A 50 -3.95 -2.97 10.79
CA ILE A 50 -5.14 -2.17 10.51
C ILE A 50 -6.31 -3.13 10.30
N THR A 51 -7.26 -3.12 11.23
CA THR A 51 -8.39 -4.06 11.24
C THR A 51 -9.33 -3.83 10.05
N GLY A 52 -9.82 -4.92 9.47
CA GLY A 52 -11.08 -4.96 8.74
C GLY A 52 -12.25 -5.06 9.71
N ALA A 53 -13.46 -5.03 9.18
CA ALA A 53 -14.67 -5.31 9.95
C ALA A 53 -15.16 -6.75 9.71
N ASP A 54 -16.27 -7.10 10.34
CA ASP A 54 -16.96 -8.37 10.08
C ASP A 54 -17.28 -8.48 8.57
N PRO A 55 -16.79 -9.53 7.87
CA PRO A 55 -17.04 -9.72 6.44
C PRO A 55 -18.51 -10.00 6.12
N THR A 56 -19.33 -10.34 7.12
CA THR A 56 -20.77 -10.56 6.96
C THR A 56 -21.58 -9.26 7.06
N ASP A 57 -21.02 -8.20 7.64
CA ASP A 57 -21.64 -6.88 7.70
C ASP A 57 -21.15 -5.98 6.57
N ARG A 58 -21.93 -5.91 5.49
CA ARG A 58 -21.62 -5.10 4.31
C ARG A 58 -21.56 -3.59 4.60
N ASN A 59 -22.13 -3.12 5.72
CA ASN A 59 -22.09 -1.71 6.09
C ASN A 59 -20.77 -1.32 6.77
N SER A 60 -20.06 -2.28 7.36
CA SER A 60 -18.76 -2.05 8.00
C SER A 60 -17.58 -2.66 7.25
N PHE A 61 -17.81 -3.58 6.30
CA PHE A 61 -16.73 -4.25 5.57
C PHE A 61 -15.83 -3.27 4.82
N SER A 62 -14.55 -3.21 5.24
CA SER A 62 -13.50 -2.38 4.64
C SER A 62 -12.49 -3.19 3.81
N GLY A 63 -12.70 -4.49 3.67
CA GLY A 63 -11.77 -5.44 3.09
C GLY A 63 -10.94 -6.19 4.15
N GLY A 64 -9.91 -6.90 3.69
CA GLY A 64 -9.02 -7.66 4.57
C GLY A 64 -8.30 -6.78 5.60
N ASN A 65 -7.74 -7.43 6.62
CA ASN A 65 -6.80 -6.77 7.52
C ASN A 65 -5.56 -6.31 6.74
N THR A 66 -4.99 -5.17 7.13
CA THR A 66 -3.73 -4.67 6.56
C THR A 66 -2.61 -4.76 7.59
N GLY A 67 -1.56 -5.52 7.29
CA GLY A 67 -0.36 -5.56 8.14
C GLY A 67 0.49 -4.31 7.94
N VAL A 68 1.03 -3.75 9.01
CA VAL A 68 1.93 -2.58 8.98
C VAL A 68 3.20 -2.91 9.77
N PHE A 69 4.31 -3.06 9.06
CA PHE A 69 5.59 -3.40 9.66
C PHE A 69 6.62 -2.29 9.43
N ILE A 70 7.05 -1.65 10.51
CA ILE A 70 7.94 -0.48 10.46
C ILE A 70 9.39 -0.96 10.51
N THR A 71 10.09 -0.85 9.37
CA THR A 71 11.51 -1.20 9.28
C THR A 71 12.40 0.03 9.43
N ASP A 72 13.72 -0.14 9.39
CA ASP A 72 14.65 0.99 9.38
C ASP A 72 14.51 1.85 8.11
N ASN A 73 14.23 1.22 6.95
CA ASN A 73 14.19 1.87 5.63
C ASN A 73 12.82 2.42 5.21
N GLY A 74 11.76 2.09 5.95
CA GLY A 74 10.40 2.44 5.57
C GLY A 74 9.36 1.49 6.16
N VAL A 75 8.12 1.67 5.75
CA VAL A 75 6.99 0.82 6.15
C VAL A 75 6.73 -0.22 5.07
N VAL A 76 6.68 -1.48 5.49
CA VAL A 76 6.16 -2.59 4.68
C VAL A 76 4.69 -2.77 5.03
N VAL A 77 3.83 -2.72 4.02
CA VAL A 77 2.39 -2.90 4.14
C VAL A 77 2.00 -4.25 3.55
N VAL A 78 1.18 -5.03 4.25
CA VAL A 78 0.62 -6.29 3.75
C VAL A 78 -0.85 -6.05 3.46
N ASP A 79 -1.21 -6.11 2.18
CA ASP A 79 -2.55 -5.85 1.62
C ASP A 79 -3.10 -4.43 1.81
N THR A 80 -3.94 -4.00 0.86
CA THR A 80 -4.38 -2.60 0.70
C THR A 80 -5.89 -2.42 0.73
N LYS A 81 -6.64 -3.35 1.35
CA LYS A 81 -8.10 -3.25 1.51
C LYS A 81 -8.85 -3.13 0.18
N LEU A 82 -10.14 -2.83 0.25
CA LEU A 82 -10.97 -2.48 -0.91
C LEU A 82 -10.49 -1.18 -1.57
N ALA A 83 -10.90 -0.94 -2.82
CA ALA A 83 -10.64 0.34 -3.51
C ALA A 83 -11.20 1.55 -2.72
N GLY A 84 -10.48 2.66 -2.74
CA GLY A 84 -10.84 3.90 -2.02
C GLY A 84 -10.37 3.99 -0.56
N TRP A 85 -9.79 2.92 0.00
CA TRP A 85 -9.30 2.87 1.38
C TRP A 85 -7.85 3.33 1.57
N GLY A 86 -7.11 3.56 0.48
CA GLY A 86 -5.68 3.85 0.55
C GLY A 86 -5.32 5.09 1.38
N GLN A 87 -6.10 6.16 1.29
CA GLN A 87 -5.88 7.34 2.13
C GLN A 87 -6.11 7.03 3.62
N VAL A 88 -7.12 6.23 3.96
CA VAL A 88 -7.38 5.77 5.33
C VAL A 88 -6.20 4.95 5.85
N ILE A 89 -5.64 4.04 5.03
CA ILE A 89 -4.45 3.27 5.39
C ILE A 89 -3.27 4.20 5.68
N LEU A 90 -2.99 5.14 4.77
CA LEU A 90 -1.89 6.11 4.93
C LEU A 90 -2.06 6.96 6.20
N ASP A 91 -3.28 7.39 6.50
CA ASP A 91 -3.56 8.21 7.68
C ASP A 91 -3.40 7.41 8.98
N LYS A 92 -3.82 6.14 9.01
CA LYS A 92 -3.58 5.24 10.14
C LYS A 92 -2.08 4.94 10.32
N ILE A 93 -1.32 4.74 9.24
CA ILE A 93 0.13 4.55 9.34
C ILE A 93 0.81 5.80 9.93
N LYS A 94 0.38 7.00 9.51
CA LYS A 94 0.92 8.27 10.02
C LYS A 94 0.74 8.46 11.53
N THR A 95 -0.25 7.83 12.16
CA THR A 95 -0.43 7.93 13.62
C THR A 95 0.64 7.18 14.42
N VAL A 96 1.38 6.26 13.78
CA VAL A 96 2.41 5.44 14.44
C VAL A 96 3.82 5.66 13.88
N THR A 97 3.95 6.29 12.70
CA THR A 97 5.26 6.62 12.12
C THR A 97 5.19 7.66 11.01
N ASN A 98 6.26 8.44 10.84
CA ASN A 98 6.44 9.35 9.70
C ASN A 98 7.24 8.74 8.55
N LYS A 99 7.63 7.46 8.65
CA LYS A 99 8.39 6.79 7.60
C LYS A 99 7.50 6.55 6.36
N PRO A 100 8.05 6.69 5.15
CA PRO A 100 7.28 6.41 3.93
C PRO A 100 6.97 4.91 3.82
N VAL A 101 5.84 4.59 3.19
CA VAL A 101 5.59 3.24 2.69
C VAL A 101 6.54 2.97 1.53
N THR A 102 7.30 1.89 1.62
CA THR A 102 8.33 1.54 0.62
C THR A 102 8.06 0.21 -0.05
N THR A 103 7.30 -0.67 0.59
CA THR A 103 6.98 -2.00 0.06
C THR A 103 5.53 -2.34 0.35
N ILE A 104 4.84 -2.89 -0.65
CA ILE A 104 3.54 -3.54 -0.49
C ILE A 104 3.70 -5.01 -0.82
N ILE A 105 3.24 -5.88 0.07
CA ILE A 105 3.14 -7.31 -0.15
C ILE A 105 1.66 -7.61 -0.36
N ASN A 106 1.28 -8.08 -1.55
CA ASN A 106 -0.06 -8.61 -1.78
C ASN A 106 -0.08 -10.10 -1.51
N THR A 107 -0.90 -10.54 -0.57
CA THR A 107 -1.02 -11.95 -0.18
C THR A 107 -1.64 -12.77 -1.31
N HIS A 108 -2.70 -12.25 -1.94
CA HIS A 108 -3.37 -12.84 -3.08
C HIS A 108 -4.15 -11.77 -3.88
N THR A 109 -4.83 -12.20 -4.95
CA THR A 109 -5.35 -11.31 -6.01
C THR A 109 -6.71 -10.65 -5.71
N HIS A 110 -7.38 -10.98 -4.61
CA HIS A 110 -8.75 -10.49 -4.39
C HIS A 110 -8.78 -8.98 -4.12
N GLY A 111 -9.87 -8.33 -4.57
CA GLY A 111 -10.00 -6.87 -4.56
C GLY A 111 -10.06 -6.26 -3.16
N ASP A 112 -10.39 -7.04 -2.13
CA ASP A 112 -10.33 -6.65 -0.73
C ASP A 112 -8.91 -6.72 -0.12
N HIS A 113 -7.92 -7.18 -0.90
CA HIS A 113 -6.51 -7.22 -0.54
C HIS A 113 -5.62 -6.37 -1.45
N THR A 114 -6.06 -6.10 -2.68
CA THR A 114 -5.27 -5.32 -3.68
C THR A 114 -5.94 -4.01 -4.10
N GLY A 115 -7.14 -3.73 -3.57
CA GLY A 115 -8.06 -2.72 -4.11
C GLY A 115 -7.53 -1.30 -4.04
N SER A 116 -6.76 -0.95 -3.00
CA SER A 116 -6.14 0.39 -2.91
C SER A 116 -4.65 0.41 -3.25
N ASN A 117 -4.12 -0.54 -4.02
CA ASN A 117 -2.74 -0.46 -4.52
C ASN A 117 -2.47 0.87 -5.23
N GLU A 118 -3.47 1.44 -5.93
CA GLU A 118 -3.33 2.69 -6.69
C GLU A 118 -3.12 3.95 -5.85
N ALA A 119 -3.39 3.89 -4.55
CA ALA A 119 -3.19 5.02 -3.64
C ALA A 119 -1.72 5.22 -3.25
N PHE A 120 -0.85 4.27 -3.58
CA PHE A 120 0.56 4.30 -3.23
C PHE A 120 1.41 4.73 -4.43
N GLY A 121 2.38 5.61 -4.20
CA GLY A 121 3.18 6.22 -5.25
C GLY A 121 4.06 5.24 -6.03
N GLY A 122 4.51 5.64 -7.23
CA GLY A 122 5.29 4.79 -8.13
C GLY A 122 6.68 4.35 -7.65
N THR A 123 7.14 4.84 -6.49
CA THR A 123 8.39 4.43 -5.84
C THR A 123 8.22 3.21 -4.93
N VAL A 124 6.99 2.75 -4.68
CA VAL A 124 6.72 1.58 -3.83
C VAL A 124 7.02 0.28 -4.59
N GLU A 125 7.78 -0.62 -3.96
CA GLU A 125 8.01 -1.97 -4.47
C GLU A 125 6.79 -2.86 -4.15
N PHE A 126 6.09 -3.33 -5.19
CA PHE A 126 5.03 -4.32 -5.05
C PHE A 126 5.61 -5.73 -5.16
N VAL A 127 5.34 -6.57 -4.15
CA VAL A 127 5.80 -7.94 -4.01
C VAL A 127 4.61 -8.88 -3.91
N ALA A 128 4.63 -10.01 -4.62
CA ALA A 128 3.62 -11.05 -4.48
C ALA A 128 4.14 -12.41 -4.94
N HIS A 129 3.39 -13.48 -4.70
CA HIS A 129 3.65 -14.76 -5.39
C HIS A 129 3.42 -14.62 -6.90
N GLU A 130 4.12 -15.42 -7.72
CA GLU A 130 3.99 -15.32 -9.19
C GLU A 130 2.57 -15.61 -9.71
N ASN A 131 1.84 -16.52 -9.07
CA ASN A 131 0.44 -16.79 -9.42
C ASN A 131 -0.47 -15.59 -9.10
N THR A 132 -0.21 -14.89 -7.98
CA THR A 132 -0.93 -13.66 -7.63
C THR A 132 -0.72 -12.60 -8.72
N LYS A 133 0.53 -12.39 -9.15
CA LYS A 133 0.83 -11.48 -10.28
C LYS A 133 0.10 -11.90 -11.57
N ALA A 134 0.19 -13.18 -11.93
CA ALA A 134 -0.44 -13.71 -13.14
C ALA A 134 -1.98 -13.58 -13.13
N ASN A 135 -2.61 -13.65 -11.96
CA ASN A 135 -4.03 -13.43 -11.80
C ASN A 135 -4.38 -11.94 -11.85
N MET A 136 -3.60 -11.08 -11.17
CA MET A 136 -3.79 -9.63 -11.21
C MET A 136 -3.66 -9.08 -12.63
N GLU A 137 -2.72 -9.61 -13.43
CA GLU A 137 -2.55 -9.24 -14.84
C GLU A 137 -3.80 -9.46 -15.70
N LYS A 138 -4.73 -10.33 -15.28
CA LYS A 138 -5.99 -10.60 -16.00
C LYS A 138 -7.13 -9.69 -15.56
N MET A 139 -6.99 -8.98 -14.43
CA MET A 139 -8.04 -8.13 -13.86
C MET A 139 -8.05 -6.74 -14.51
N ASP A 140 -9.23 -6.19 -14.76
CA ASP A 140 -9.41 -4.83 -15.29
C ASP A 140 -8.78 -3.76 -14.39
N ALA A 141 -8.76 -3.99 -13.08
CA ALA A 141 -8.15 -3.10 -12.09
C ALA A 141 -6.66 -2.84 -12.32
N PHE A 142 -5.96 -3.70 -13.08
CA PHE A 142 -4.52 -3.61 -13.34
C PHE A 142 -4.18 -3.47 -14.83
N LYS A 143 -5.13 -3.00 -15.66
CA LYS A 143 -4.90 -2.74 -17.09
C LYS A 143 -4.50 -1.28 -17.36
N GLY A 144 -3.97 -1.03 -18.56
CA GLY A 144 -3.56 0.30 -19.00
C GLY A 144 -2.55 0.94 -18.04
N ASP A 145 -2.76 2.21 -17.70
CA ASP A 145 -1.88 2.95 -16.78
C ASP A 145 -1.82 2.34 -15.38
N LYS A 146 -2.81 1.54 -14.98
CA LYS A 146 -2.85 0.86 -13.67
C LYS A 146 -1.95 -0.38 -13.61
N ALA A 147 -1.41 -0.85 -14.75
CA ALA A 147 -0.42 -1.93 -14.78
C ALA A 147 0.84 -1.61 -13.96
N ARG A 148 1.11 -0.33 -13.69
CA ARG A 148 2.20 0.11 -12.81
C ARG A 148 2.08 -0.36 -11.35
N PHE A 149 0.87 -0.76 -10.92
CA PHE A 149 0.56 -1.27 -9.58
C PHE A 149 0.61 -2.79 -9.48
N LEU A 150 1.02 -3.48 -10.56
CA LEU A 150 1.29 -4.92 -10.52
C LEU A 150 2.57 -5.21 -9.72
N PRO A 151 2.65 -6.37 -9.05
CA PRO A 151 3.88 -6.85 -8.43
C PRO A 151 5.02 -6.93 -9.45
N LYS A 152 6.09 -6.16 -9.23
CA LYS A 152 7.31 -6.22 -10.05
C LYS A 152 8.28 -7.26 -9.53
N LYS A 153 8.25 -7.51 -8.22
CA LYS A 153 9.05 -8.52 -7.55
C LYS A 153 8.17 -9.69 -7.18
N THR A 154 8.60 -10.90 -7.53
CA THR A 154 7.83 -12.11 -7.26
C THR A 154 8.68 -13.19 -6.63
N PHE A 155 8.01 -14.16 -6.02
CA PHE A 155 8.61 -15.38 -5.51
C PHE A 155 7.78 -16.60 -5.92
N LYS A 156 8.44 -17.76 -5.93
CA LYS A 156 7.83 -19.08 -6.18
C LYS A 156 7.59 -19.82 -4.87
N ASP A 157 8.63 -20.38 -4.26
CA ASP A 157 8.46 -21.17 -3.02
C ASP A 157 8.63 -20.32 -1.76
N LYS A 158 9.70 -19.51 -1.71
CA LYS A 158 10.02 -18.65 -0.58
C LYS A 158 10.82 -17.43 -1.00
N MET A 159 10.73 -16.36 -0.22
CA MET A 159 11.57 -15.17 -0.34
C MET A 159 11.78 -14.56 1.04
N SER A 160 12.98 -14.05 1.31
CA SER A 160 13.25 -13.23 2.48
C SER A 160 13.46 -11.78 2.05
N ILE A 161 12.89 -10.85 2.79
CA ILE A 161 13.07 -9.41 2.62
C ILE A 161 13.65 -8.86 3.93
N GLY A 162 14.69 -8.01 3.83
CA GLY A 162 15.37 -7.46 5.01
C GLY A 162 16.20 -8.50 5.78
N SER A 163 16.56 -8.16 7.02
CA SER A 163 17.43 -8.96 7.88
C SER A 163 17.22 -8.65 9.37
N GLY A 164 17.66 -9.55 10.25
CA GLY A 164 17.59 -9.36 11.71
C GLY A 164 16.17 -9.09 12.19
N LYS A 165 15.99 -8.06 13.03
CA LYS A 165 14.69 -7.62 13.54
C LYS A 165 13.69 -7.15 12.46
N ASN A 166 14.18 -6.85 11.24
CA ASN A 166 13.37 -6.38 10.12
C ASN A 166 13.14 -7.46 9.06
N ARG A 167 13.50 -8.73 9.35
CA ARG A 167 13.35 -9.83 8.39
C ARG A 167 11.88 -10.21 8.23
N ILE A 168 11.43 -10.30 6.98
CA ILE A 168 10.13 -10.83 6.58
C ILE A 168 10.41 -12.06 5.71
N ASP A 169 9.82 -13.19 6.08
CA ASP A 169 9.88 -14.41 5.28
C ASP A 169 8.52 -14.69 4.65
N LEU A 170 8.53 -14.78 3.32
CA LEU A 170 7.38 -15.13 2.49
C LEU A 170 7.49 -16.60 2.12
N TYR A 171 6.39 -17.33 2.24
CA TYR A 171 6.29 -18.76 1.94
C TYR A 171 5.05 -19.00 1.09
N TYR A 172 5.19 -19.90 0.11
CA TYR A 172 4.09 -20.46 -0.64
C TYR A 172 3.91 -21.92 -0.23
N PHE A 173 2.75 -22.25 0.33
CA PHE A 173 2.45 -23.60 0.82
C PHE A 173 1.61 -24.43 -0.17
N GLY A 174 1.37 -23.91 -1.38
CA GLY A 174 0.61 -24.57 -2.43
C GLY A 174 -0.84 -24.09 -2.56
N ARG A 175 -1.31 -24.08 -3.82
CA ARG A 175 -2.60 -23.58 -4.34
C ARG A 175 -2.94 -22.12 -4.03
N GLY A 176 -3.48 -21.46 -5.06
CA GLY A 176 -3.48 -20.00 -5.27
C GLY A 176 -2.83 -19.71 -6.60
#